data_AF-X5YG48-F1
#
_entry.id   AF-X5YG48-F1
#
_cell.length_a   1.000
_cell.length_b   1.000
_cell.length_c   1.000
_cell.angle_alpha   90.00
_cell.angle_beta   90.00
_cell.angle_gamma   90.00
#
_symmetry.space_group_name_H-M   'P 1'
#
loop_
_entity.id
_entity.type
_entity.pdbx_description
1 polymer ?
#
loop_
_entity_poly.entity_id
_entity_poly.type
_entity_poly.pdbx_seq_one_letter_code
_entity_poly.pdbx_strand_id
1 'polypeptide(L)'
;MSTSDGHSSEGILKVIAPKGVAISITHGPFNEVAQGFNSIDRPFPEGIYTVRYNSAGRLTEQVVRVSRRNPLSVVYDGTADRAEAEQVSNAIEHALERGANLVIAIAGASNSAPSVSFRKDFKLRPSTQEIGKDLRIGDPIVLGSYLCLFVSAQQGAYKLSYKTVDRISVEQTIYLNAARTTVAMMKAIRASRPEKTRNEFQFRSRDGIDPASTRIFSVGIEENVHAVELSIRLAVTLLSCLAKGSNTIEPELLRLISEGRDPYFFLYATAALLGPVVLQPNDRSSERFTLAEDVVSKVESLLEVLKDFEFSADVDCVRWRLALGESGLGHTNPFSDLSFPPMLERCWRWATAWSATHISEVNLSRELLAASQANVGSLPWLVWRRKGNAEGQSQIMPIIDSIESIVQTFANNLRTYSNGLRSETPSVDRTPKSYELPNIDLSRFSAPTLQLAASALRLGVEQSGAKELLQELAVALKSPVSLIAQQMQTANNEVLESRSFSENATYVLLSSDPLKGKFGGSPSDNGYTLSLRSWESSNNPEFLALYIAITRGANYVLPDGIVRFYLHPTFNPSVEPARWLRREAKITLYAMGGFTLGAQTEDGTRVELDLALDDRLPQWFRDR
;
A
#
# COMPACT_ATOMS: atom_id res chain seq x y z
N MET A 1 -32.36 -54.19 -12.48
CA MET A 1 -32.22 -52.95 -11.69
C MET A 1 -31.29 -53.24 -10.54
N SER A 2 -29.98 -53.08 -10.73
CA SER A 2 -29.01 -53.09 -9.62
C SER A 2 -28.62 -51.64 -9.33
N THR A 3 -28.87 -51.21 -8.11
CA THR A 3 -28.36 -49.97 -7.53
C THR A 3 -26.84 -50.04 -7.50
N SER A 4 -26.18 -49.23 -8.31
CA SER A 4 -24.74 -49.00 -8.20
C SER A 4 -24.48 -48.16 -6.96
N ASP A 5 -24.03 -48.79 -5.89
CA ASP A 5 -23.48 -48.10 -4.72
C ASP A 5 -22.27 -47.29 -5.15
N GLY A 6 -22.45 -45.97 -5.25
CA GLY A 6 -21.39 -45.01 -5.50
C GLY A 6 -20.48 -44.93 -4.27
N HIS A 7 -19.45 -45.76 -4.22
CA HIS A 7 -18.39 -45.66 -3.22
C HIS A 7 -17.71 -44.29 -3.36
N SER A 8 -17.94 -43.37 -2.42
CA SER A 8 -17.25 -42.09 -2.37
C SER A 8 -15.74 -42.34 -2.24
N SER A 9 -14.97 -41.71 -3.12
CA SER A 9 -13.52 -41.91 -3.24
C SER A 9 -12.70 -41.05 -2.27
N GLU A 10 -13.35 -40.56 -1.21
CA GLU A 10 -12.89 -39.43 -0.41
C GLU A 10 -12.31 -39.89 0.94
N GLY A 11 -11.24 -39.22 1.39
CA GLY A 11 -10.72 -39.30 2.76
C GLY A 11 -11.05 -38.02 3.54
N ILE A 12 -11.05 -38.09 4.87
CA ILE A 12 -11.33 -36.92 5.73
C ILE A 12 -10.01 -36.22 6.07
N LEU A 13 -9.94 -34.92 5.82
CA LEU A 13 -8.85 -34.05 6.27
C LEU A 13 -9.39 -33.06 7.29
N LYS A 14 -8.86 -33.13 8.51
CA LYS A 14 -9.17 -32.23 9.61
C LYS A 14 -7.98 -31.33 9.92
N VAL A 15 -8.04 -30.09 9.46
CA VAL A 15 -7.05 -29.05 9.77
C VAL A 15 -7.54 -28.26 10.98
N ILE A 16 -6.68 -28.09 11.98
CA ILE A 16 -6.97 -27.36 13.21
C ILE A 16 -5.90 -26.29 13.41
N ALA A 17 -6.34 -25.07 13.70
CA ALA A 17 -5.50 -23.94 14.01
C ALA A 17 -6.15 -23.12 15.15
N PRO A 18 -5.36 -22.33 15.90
CA PRO A 18 -5.90 -21.39 16.87
C PRO A 18 -6.82 -20.34 16.25
N LYS A 19 -7.58 -19.64 17.11
CA LYS A 19 -8.47 -18.55 16.71
C LYS A 19 -7.73 -17.49 15.90
N GLY A 20 -8.28 -17.11 14.74
CA GLY A 20 -7.76 -16.03 13.90
C GLY A 20 -6.65 -16.43 12.93
N VAL A 21 -6.32 -17.73 12.83
CA VAL A 21 -5.40 -18.25 11.80
C VAL A 21 -6.19 -18.59 10.55
N ALA A 22 -5.83 -17.96 9.42
CA ALA A 22 -6.42 -18.27 8.12
C ALA A 22 -5.81 -19.56 7.57
N ILE A 23 -6.67 -20.46 7.08
CA ILE A 23 -6.31 -21.75 6.51
C ILE A 23 -6.70 -21.72 5.04
N SER A 24 -5.77 -22.05 4.14
CA SER A 24 -6.04 -22.33 2.74
C SER A 24 -5.52 -23.73 2.40
N ILE A 25 -6.33 -24.54 1.73
CA ILE A 25 -5.96 -25.89 1.31
C ILE A 25 -5.96 -25.88 -0.21
N THR A 26 -4.83 -26.26 -0.80
CA THR A 26 -4.66 -26.34 -2.25
C THR A 26 -4.38 -27.77 -2.69
N HIS A 27 -4.82 -28.12 -3.91
CA HIS A 27 -4.61 -29.43 -4.52
C HIS A 27 -3.89 -29.30 -5.87
N GLY A 28 -2.95 -30.20 -6.17
CA GLY A 28 -2.23 -30.21 -7.45
C GLY A 28 -1.44 -28.91 -7.70
N PRO A 29 -1.57 -28.26 -8.87
CA PRO A 29 -0.82 -27.02 -9.22
C PRO A 29 -1.36 -25.78 -8.49
N PHE A 30 -1.56 -25.87 -7.17
CA PHE A 30 -2.02 -24.80 -6.29
C PHE A 30 -3.48 -24.33 -6.47
N ASN A 31 -4.36 -25.18 -7.02
CA ASN A 31 -5.78 -24.86 -7.05
C ASN A 31 -6.35 -24.86 -5.62
N GLU A 32 -6.84 -23.72 -5.16
CA GLU A 32 -7.48 -23.61 -3.85
C GLU A 32 -8.78 -24.42 -3.85
N VAL A 33 -8.81 -25.42 -2.97
CA VAL A 33 -9.99 -26.28 -2.80
C VAL A 33 -10.77 -25.86 -1.57
N ALA A 34 -10.10 -25.38 -0.51
CA ALA A 34 -10.71 -24.95 0.75
C ALA A 34 -10.09 -23.65 1.25
N GLN A 35 -10.91 -22.83 1.90
CA GLN A 35 -10.46 -21.74 2.75
C GLN A 35 -11.34 -21.69 4.01
N GLY A 36 -10.79 -21.21 5.12
CA GLY A 36 -11.54 -20.86 6.33
C GLY A 36 -10.63 -20.39 7.47
N PHE A 37 -11.20 -20.26 8.66
CA PHE A 37 -10.48 -19.93 9.90
C PHE A 37 -10.65 -21.03 10.94
N ASN A 38 -9.66 -21.17 11.83
CA ASN A 38 -9.65 -22.03 13.03
C ASN A 38 -9.69 -23.53 12.74
N SER A 39 -10.62 -24.03 11.94
CA SER A 39 -10.66 -25.44 11.57
C SER A 39 -11.37 -25.67 10.25
N ILE A 40 -10.84 -26.61 9.47
CA ILE A 40 -11.50 -27.15 8.28
C ILE A 40 -11.62 -28.67 8.49
N ASP A 41 -12.85 -29.17 8.55
CA ASP A 41 -13.15 -30.60 8.72
C ASP A 41 -14.14 -31.02 7.64
N ARG A 42 -13.64 -31.61 6.55
CA ARG A 42 -14.46 -32.00 5.39
C ARG A 42 -13.79 -33.08 4.55
N PRO A 43 -14.56 -33.85 3.78
CA PRO A 43 -14.00 -34.87 2.89
C PRO A 43 -13.28 -34.25 1.69
N PHE A 44 -12.21 -34.91 1.24
CA PHE A 44 -11.43 -34.58 0.05
C PHE A 44 -11.10 -35.85 -0.73
N PRO A 45 -10.97 -35.78 -2.08
CA PRO A 45 -10.44 -36.88 -2.87
C PRO A 45 -9.08 -37.38 -2.36
N GLU A 46 -8.76 -38.65 -2.62
CA GLU A 46 -7.43 -39.17 -2.33
C GLU A 46 -6.36 -38.42 -3.15
N GLY A 47 -5.35 -37.87 -2.49
CA GLY A 47 -4.41 -36.97 -3.14
C GLY A 47 -3.40 -36.31 -2.19
N ILE A 48 -2.55 -35.46 -2.77
CA ILE A 48 -1.60 -34.62 -2.04
C ILE A 48 -2.14 -33.20 -2.01
N TYR A 49 -2.17 -32.63 -0.81
CA TYR A 49 -2.67 -31.30 -0.53
C TYR A 49 -1.59 -30.47 0.14
N THR A 50 -1.58 -29.17 -0.12
CA THR A 50 -0.78 -28.21 0.64
C THR A 50 -1.71 -27.41 1.53
N VAL A 51 -1.53 -27.56 2.84
CA VAL A 51 -2.22 -26.78 3.86
C VAL A 51 -1.36 -25.57 4.18
N ARG A 52 -1.90 -24.39 3.90
CA ARG A 52 -1.29 -23.10 4.18
C ARG A 52 -1.96 -22.49 5.39
N TYR A 53 -1.17 -22.13 6.39
CA TYR A 53 -1.62 -21.33 7.52
C TYR A 53 -1.02 -19.93 7.37
N ASN A 54 -1.89 -18.92 7.38
CA ASN A 54 -1.47 -17.53 7.46
C ASN A 54 -1.84 -17.00 8.84
N SER A 55 -0.81 -16.76 9.66
CA SER A 55 -0.95 -16.26 11.02
C SER A 55 -0.02 -15.07 11.21
N ALA A 56 -0.57 -13.92 11.62
CA ALA A 56 0.22 -12.70 11.84
C ALA A 56 1.14 -12.31 10.66
N GLY A 57 0.73 -12.61 9.42
CA GLY A 57 1.49 -12.33 8.20
C GLY A 57 2.64 -13.30 7.93
N ARG A 58 2.79 -14.35 8.75
CA ARG A 58 3.67 -15.49 8.49
C ARG A 58 2.86 -16.55 7.76
N LEU A 59 3.38 -16.96 6.61
CA LEU A 59 2.88 -18.10 5.87
C LEU A 59 3.66 -19.34 6.31
N THR A 60 2.95 -20.36 6.81
CA THR A 60 3.51 -21.69 7.03
C THR A 60 2.79 -22.67 6.14
N GLU A 61 3.52 -23.62 5.56
CA GLU A 61 2.97 -24.59 4.63
C GLU A 61 3.30 -26.00 5.12
N GLN A 62 2.31 -26.88 5.00
CA GLN A 62 2.48 -28.29 5.29
C GLN A 62 1.87 -29.12 4.16
N VAL A 63 2.69 -30.00 3.58
CA VAL A 63 2.24 -30.94 2.56
C VAL A 63 1.70 -32.18 3.25
N VAL A 64 0.50 -32.58 2.88
CA VAL A 64 -0.23 -33.68 3.51
C VAL A 64 -0.82 -34.61 2.45
N ARG A 65 -0.88 -35.91 2.75
CA ARG A 65 -1.48 -36.91 1.86
C ARG A 65 -2.78 -37.41 2.47
N VAL A 66 -3.89 -37.12 1.82
CA VAL A 66 -5.22 -37.62 2.21
C VAL A 66 -5.40 -38.99 1.60
N SER A 67 -5.79 -39.97 2.42
CA SER A 67 -6.07 -41.34 2.00
C SER A 67 -7.39 -41.81 2.59
N ARG A 68 -8.07 -42.74 1.91
CA ARG A 68 -9.39 -43.22 2.34
C ARG A 68 -9.38 -43.97 3.68
N ARG A 69 -8.25 -44.59 4.03
CA ARG A 69 -8.17 -45.51 5.17
C ARG A 69 -7.98 -44.80 6.50
N ASN A 70 -7.37 -43.63 6.49
CA ASN A 70 -6.98 -42.92 7.70
C ASN A 70 -7.42 -41.46 7.63
N PRO A 71 -8.36 -41.01 8.47
CA PRO A 71 -8.62 -39.59 8.64
C PRO A 71 -7.32 -38.93 9.10
N LEU A 72 -6.92 -37.85 8.42
CA LEU A 72 -5.70 -37.14 8.74
C LEU A 72 -6.05 -35.87 9.52
N SER A 73 -5.44 -35.70 10.70
CA SER A 73 -5.53 -34.45 11.44
C SER A 73 -4.19 -33.73 11.44
N VAL A 74 -4.24 -32.44 11.13
CA VAL A 74 -3.08 -31.57 11.00
C VAL A 74 -3.31 -30.37 11.90
N VAL A 75 -2.34 -30.04 12.75
CA VAL A 75 -2.46 -28.99 13.75
C VAL A 75 -1.37 -27.95 13.55
N TYR A 76 -1.75 -26.68 13.50
CA TYR A 76 -0.79 -25.57 13.50
C TYR A 76 -0.13 -25.42 14.88
N ASP A 77 1.20 -25.49 14.94
CA ASP A 77 1.98 -25.46 16.18
C ASP A 77 1.98 -24.09 16.87
N GLY A 78 1.92 -22.98 16.11
CA GLY A 78 1.78 -21.62 16.66
C GLY A 78 2.91 -21.12 17.57
N THR A 79 3.98 -21.89 17.75
CA THR A 79 5.09 -21.59 18.67
C THR A 79 5.74 -20.23 18.44
N ALA A 80 5.95 -19.86 17.18
CA ALA A 80 6.55 -18.57 16.83
C ALA A 80 5.64 -17.37 17.16
N ASP A 81 4.32 -17.55 17.07
CA ASP A 81 3.35 -16.48 17.37
C ASP A 81 3.23 -16.30 18.88
N ARG A 82 3.24 -17.41 19.62
CA ARG A 82 3.25 -17.40 21.08
C ARG A 82 4.51 -16.75 21.65
N ALA A 83 5.69 -17.04 21.10
CA ALA A 83 6.94 -16.41 21.56
C ALA A 83 6.95 -14.88 21.34
N GLU A 84 6.36 -14.41 20.24
CA GLU A 84 6.16 -12.97 19.98
C GLU A 84 5.14 -12.37 20.95
N ALA A 85 4.02 -13.05 21.19
CA ALA A 85 3.00 -12.61 22.14
C ALA A 85 3.52 -12.54 23.58
N GLU A 86 4.35 -13.49 24.02
CA GLU A 86 4.99 -13.47 25.35
C GLU A 86 5.90 -12.25 25.51
N GLN A 87 6.70 -11.92 24.49
CA GLN A 87 7.58 -10.73 24.53
C GLN A 87 6.77 -9.43 24.58
N VAL A 88 5.67 -9.35 23.81
CA VAL A 88 4.77 -8.18 23.83
C VAL A 88 4.00 -8.10 25.15
N SER A 89 3.54 -9.21 25.70
CA SER A 89 2.87 -9.26 27.01
C SER A 89 3.78 -8.74 28.12
N ASN A 90 5.04 -9.18 28.16
CA ASN A 90 6.05 -8.66 29.11
C ASN A 90 6.27 -7.15 28.92
N ALA A 91 6.24 -6.65 27.68
CA ALA A 91 6.33 -5.22 27.42
C ALA A 91 5.10 -4.47 27.97
N ILE A 92 3.91 -5.02 27.84
CA ILE A 92 2.68 -4.42 28.36
C ILE A 92 2.71 -4.37 29.90
N GLU A 93 3.11 -5.47 30.56
CA GLU A 93 3.29 -5.51 32.02
C GLU A 93 4.24 -4.41 32.49
N HIS A 94 5.39 -4.26 31.84
CA HIS A 94 6.33 -3.18 32.11
C HIS A 94 5.79 -1.78 31.81
N ALA A 95 4.85 -1.63 30.88
CA ALA A 95 4.18 -0.37 30.62
C ALA A 95 3.24 -0.01 31.78
N LEU A 96 2.45 -0.98 32.26
CA LEU A 96 1.55 -0.83 33.40
C LEU A 96 2.31 -0.47 34.68
N GLU A 97 3.43 -1.14 34.97
CA GLU A 97 4.32 -0.83 36.09
C GLU A 97 4.83 0.63 36.07
N ARG A 98 4.97 1.20 34.88
CA ARG A 98 5.46 2.57 34.66
C ARG A 98 4.35 3.61 34.49
N GLY A 99 3.09 3.20 34.52
CA GLY A 99 1.96 4.06 34.16
C GLY A 99 2.06 4.58 32.72
N ALA A 100 2.66 3.81 31.82
CA ALA A 100 2.69 4.08 30.38
C ALA A 100 1.47 3.44 29.72
N ASN A 101 0.83 4.17 28.81
CA ASN A 101 -0.33 3.73 28.05
C ASN A 101 -0.03 3.57 26.54
N LEU A 102 1.22 3.75 26.14
CA LEU A 102 1.73 3.44 24.81
C LEU A 102 3.04 2.65 24.91
N VAL A 103 3.10 1.53 24.21
CA VAL A 103 4.31 0.73 23.98
C VAL A 103 4.66 0.79 22.50
N ILE A 104 5.87 1.26 22.18
CA ILE A 104 6.43 1.13 20.83
C ILE A 104 7.43 -0.03 20.86
N ALA A 105 7.04 -1.17 20.31
CA ALA A 105 7.84 -2.39 20.30
C ALA A 105 8.51 -2.58 18.94
N ILE A 106 9.83 -2.44 18.88
CA ILE A 106 10.60 -2.43 17.62
C ILE A 106 11.36 -3.74 17.47
N ALA A 107 10.90 -4.62 16.57
CA ALA A 107 11.58 -5.87 16.23
C ALA A 107 12.83 -5.60 15.38
N GLY A 108 13.94 -6.30 15.64
CA GLY A 108 15.13 -6.22 14.81
C GLY A 108 15.14 -7.17 13.61
N ALA A 109 16.05 -6.94 12.66
CA ALA A 109 16.10 -7.64 11.37
C ALA A 109 16.62 -9.10 11.44
N SER A 110 17.24 -9.52 12.55
CA SER A 110 17.94 -10.83 12.65
C SER A 110 17.80 -11.47 14.02
N ASN A 111 16.59 -11.47 14.59
CA ASN A 111 16.27 -11.95 15.95
C ASN A 111 17.05 -11.27 17.09
N SER A 112 17.86 -10.26 16.77
CA SER A 112 18.53 -9.39 17.73
C SER A 112 17.77 -8.07 17.84
N ALA A 113 17.56 -7.57 19.06
CA ALA A 113 16.94 -6.27 19.25
C ALA A 113 17.73 -5.12 18.59
N PRO A 114 17.06 -4.07 18.09
CA PRO A 114 17.73 -2.86 17.63
C PRO A 114 18.57 -2.22 18.74
N SER A 115 19.63 -1.51 18.36
CA SER A 115 20.43 -0.72 19.30
C SER A 115 19.58 0.30 20.03
N VAL A 116 19.83 0.51 21.33
CA VAL A 116 19.17 1.55 22.15
C VAL A 116 19.27 2.95 21.54
N SER A 117 20.26 3.21 20.68
CA SER A 117 20.38 4.46 19.93
C SER A 117 19.18 4.75 19.01
N PHE A 118 18.41 3.72 18.61
CA PHE A 118 17.20 3.87 17.79
C PHE A 118 16.17 4.78 18.46
N ARG A 119 16.14 4.86 19.80
CA ARG A 119 15.29 5.79 20.55
C ARG A 119 15.34 7.22 20.00
N LYS A 120 16.52 7.69 19.59
CA LYS A 120 16.74 9.06 19.09
C LYS A 120 16.01 9.37 17.79
N ASP A 121 15.65 8.33 17.04
CA ASP A 121 14.93 8.47 15.79
C ASP A 121 13.42 8.63 16.01
N PHE A 122 12.90 8.36 17.21
CA PHE A 122 11.47 8.49 17.54
C PHE A 122 11.14 9.80 18.25
N LYS A 123 10.01 10.41 17.85
CA LYS A 123 9.40 11.55 18.56
C LYS A 123 7.89 11.38 18.57
N LEU A 124 7.26 11.60 19.72
CA LEU A 124 5.81 11.68 19.82
C LEU A 124 5.39 13.13 20.09
N ARG A 125 4.32 13.58 19.46
CA ARG A 125 3.74 14.92 19.69
C ARG A 125 2.22 14.83 19.70
N PRO A 126 1.53 15.51 20.61
CA PRO A 126 0.06 15.54 20.58
C PRO A 126 -0.47 16.28 19.34
N SER A 127 -1.69 15.97 18.93
CA SER A 127 -2.40 16.69 17.86
C SER A 127 -2.76 18.13 18.27
N THR A 128 -3.10 18.35 19.54
CA THR A 128 -3.43 19.67 20.11
C THR A 128 -2.47 20.05 21.23
N GLN A 129 -2.23 21.35 21.42
CA GLN A 129 -1.32 21.82 22.48
C GLN A 129 -1.82 21.53 23.90
N GLU A 130 -3.13 21.35 24.08
CA GLU A 130 -3.75 21.11 25.39
C GLU A 130 -3.40 19.72 25.94
N ILE A 131 -3.29 18.71 25.08
CA ILE A 131 -2.96 17.31 25.43
C ILE A 131 -1.48 17.15 25.86
N GLY A 132 -0.60 18.09 25.49
CA GLY A 132 0.86 17.90 25.53
C GLY A 132 1.56 18.05 26.88
N LYS A 133 0.88 18.48 27.94
CA LYS A 133 1.54 18.87 29.20
C LYS A 133 2.14 17.70 29.99
N ASP A 134 1.62 16.48 29.80
CA ASP A 134 2.01 15.29 30.59
C ASP A 134 2.72 14.20 29.79
N LEU A 135 3.17 14.49 28.57
CA LEU A 135 3.85 13.50 27.73
C LEU A 135 5.22 13.14 28.32
N ARG A 136 5.40 11.88 28.73
CA ARG A 136 6.66 11.34 29.26
C ARG A 136 7.10 10.12 28.47
N ILE A 137 8.33 10.16 27.96
CA ILE A 137 8.95 9.02 27.28
C ILE A 137 9.96 8.38 28.23
N GLY A 138 9.62 7.21 28.76
CA GLY A 138 10.47 6.43 29.64
C GLY A 138 11.74 5.91 28.96
N ASP A 139 12.62 5.31 29.75
CA ASP A 139 13.83 4.70 29.22
C ASP A 139 13.53 3.42 28.43
N PRO A 140 14.26 3.19 27.33
CA PRO A 140 14.05 2.05 26.47
C PRO A 140 14.51 0.76 27.15
N ILE A 141 13.83 -0.35 26.87
CA ILE A 141 14.21 -1.67 27.37
C ILE A 141 14.32 -2.65 26.22
N VAL A 142 15.27 -3.56 26.32
CA VAL A 142 15.40 -4.68 25.38
C VAL A 142 14.70 -5.90 25.99
N LEU A 143 13.68 -6.41 25.30
CA LEU A 143 12.95 -7.61 25.66
C LEU A 143 13.04 -8.61 24.50
N GLY A 144 13.90 -9.63 24.66
CA GLY A 144 14.17 -10.60 23.59
C GLY A 144 14.68 -9.92 22.32
N SER A 145 13.92 -10.04 21.23
CA SER A 145 14.24 -9.44 19.93
C SER A 145 13.68 -8.01 19.74
N TYR A 146 13.05 -7.44 20.76
CA TYR A 146 12.44 -6.11 20.69
C TYR A 146 13.21 -5.06 21.49
N LEU A 147 13.27 -3.86 20.93
CA LEU A 147 13.51 -2.62 21.66
C LEU A 147 12.17 -1.97 21.96
N CYS A 148 11.81 -1.86 23.23
CA CYS A 148 10.54 -1.31 23.70
C CYS A 148 10.72 0.11 24.23
N LEU A 149 9.92 1.05 23.73
CA LEU A 149 9.80 2.41 24.26
C LEU A 149 8.46 2.54 24.98
N PHE A 150 8.49 3.09 26.19
CA PHE A 150 7.29 3.29 27.01
C PHE A 150 6.94 4.77 27.04
N VAL A 151 5.68 5.07 26.77
CA VAL A 151 5.19 6.45 26.73
C VAL A 151 3.95 6.57 27.60
N SER A 152 3.97 7.52 28.52
CA SER A 152 2.81 7.96 29.28
C SER A 152 2.30 9.25 28.66
N ALA A 153 1.05 9.26 28.23
CA ALA A 153 0.43 10.43 27.65
C ALA A 153 -1.09 10.43 27.93
N GLN A 154 -1.77 11.55 27.78
CA GLN A 154 -3.23 11.61 27.91
C GLN A 154 -3.91 10.90 26.73
N GLN A 155 -5.20 10.58 26.86
CA GLN A 155 -6.01 10.10 25.74
C GLN A 155 -6.01 11.11 24.59
N GLY A 156 -6.04 10.61 23.36
CA GLY A 156 -6.20 11.41 22.15
C GLY A 156 -5.26 11.03 21.01
N ALA A 157 -5.24 11.88 19.99
CA ALA A 157 -4.44 11.66 18.78
C ALA A 157 -3.01 12.21 18.92
N TYR A 158 -2.04 11.45 18.45
CA TYR A 158 -0.63 11.78 18.47
C TYR A 158 0.02 11.58 17.12
N LYS A 159 1.09 12.33 16.91
CA LYS A 159 2.02 12.21 15.81
C LYS A 159 3.23 11.40 16.23
N LEU A 160 3.41 10.24 15.63
CA LEU A 160 4.63 9.45 15.75
C LEU A 160 5.57 9.79 14.59
N SER A 161 6.70 10.44 14.89
CA SER A 161 7.77 10.68 13.92
C SER A 161 8.87 9.64 14.07
N TYR A 162 9.35 9.11 12.94
CA TYR A 162 10.46 8.16 12.89
C TYR A 162 11.24 8.24 11.58
N LYS A 163 12.35 7.50 11.46
CA LYS A 163 13.12 7.40 10.22
C LYS A 163 12.90 6.05 9.54
N THR A 164 12.62 6.10 8.25
CA THR A 164 12.57 4.89 7.42
C THR A 164 13.98 4.37 7.13
N VAL A 165 14.07 3.17 6.55
CA VAL A 165 15.34 2.60 6.06
C VAL A 165 16.12 3.52 5.12
N ASP A 166 15.40 4.40 4.42
CA ASP A 166 15.94 5.40 3.50
C ASP A 166 16.39 6.69 4.21
N ARG A 167 16.38 6.72 5.55
CA ARG A 167 16.63 7.92 6.39
C ARG A 167 15.64 9.06 6.15
N ILE A 168 14.52 8.79 5.50
CA ILE A 168 13.45 9.77 5.33
C ILE A 168 12.75 9.88 6.69
N SER A 169 12.70 11.10 7.22
CA SER A 169 11.87 11.39 8.39
C SER A 169 10.41 11.44 7.99
N VAL A 170 9.66 10.49 8.51
CA VAL A 170 8.23 10.34 8.28
C VAL A 170 7.43 10.57 9.56
N GLU A 171 6.15 10.81 9.39
CA GLU A 171 5.16 11.00 10.44
C GLU A 171 3.96 10.09 10.16
N GLN A 172 3.34 9.59 11.23
CA GLN A 172 2.16 8.73 11.22
C GLN A 172 1.26 9.11 12.40
N THR A 173 -0.06 9.06 12.21
CA THR A 173 -1.05 9.24 13.28
C THR A 173 -1.16 7.99 14.15
N ILE A 174 -1.28 8.16 15.46
CA ILE A 174 -1.58 7.09 16.42
C ILE A 174 -2.57 7.61 17.48
N TYR A 175 -3.50 6.77 17.92
CA TYR A 175 -4.53 7.14 18.89
C TYR A 175 -4.30 6.44 20.22
N LEU A 176 -4.39 7.17 21.33
CA LEU A 176 -4.25 6.62 22.67
C LEU A 176 -5.59 6.65 23.39
N ASN A 177 -5.91 5.56 24.09
CA ASN A 177 -7.08 5.45 24.93
C ASN A 177 -6.66 5.41 26.41
N ALA A 178 -7.40 6.05 27.31
CA ALA A 178 -7.04 6.09 28.72
C ALA A 178 -7.19 4.73 29.44
N ALA A 179 -8.12 3.88 28.99
CA ALA A 179 -8.44 2.60 29.63
C ALA A 179 -7.68 1.40 29.06
N ARG A 180 -6.83 1.61 28.04
CA ARG A 180 -6.13 0.53 27.32
C ARG A 180 -4.69 0.92 27.04
N THR A 181 -3.79 -0.07 27.02
CA THR A 181 -2.42 0.13 26.57
C THR A 181 -2.37 -0.03 25.06
N THR A 182 -2.04 1.05 24.35
CA THR A 182 -1.83 1.00 22.89
C THR A 182 -0.46 0.40 22.60
N VAL A 183 -0.39 -0.55 21.68
CA VAL A 183 0.85 -1.20 21.25
C VAL A 183 1.08 -0.89 19.78
N ALA A 184 2.20 -0.22 19.48
CA ALA A 184 2.69 0.00 18.14
C ALA A 184 3.88 -0.93 17.89
N MET A 185 3.64 -2.06 17.23
CA MET A 185 4.70 -2.97 16.80
C MET A 185 5.27 -2.50 15.47
N MET A 186 6.59 -2.33 15.41
CA MET A 186 7.30 -1.86 14.23
C MET A 186 8.47 -2.78 13.92
N LYS A 187 8.88 -2.84 12.65
CA LYS A 187 10.02 -3.66 12.22
C LYS A 187 11.17 -2.77 11.77
N ALA A 188 12.32 -2.93 12.40
CA ALA A 188 13.57 -2.40 11.89
C ALA A 188 14.09 -3.33 10.80
N ILE A 189 14.26 -2.78 9.61
CA ILE A 189 14.86 -3.46 8.46
C ILE A 189 16.24 -2.87 8.17
N ARG A 190 17.09 -3.72 7.61
CA ARG A 190 18.43 -3.35 7.20
C ARG A 190 18.48 -3.33 5.68
N ALA A 191 18.72 -2.17 5.08
CA ALA A 191 18.99 -2.07 3.65
C ALA A 191 20.45 -1.69 3.41
N SER A 192 21.09 -2.42 2.50
CA SER A 192 22.41 -2.07 1.99
C SER A 192 22.24 -1.23 0.75
N ARG A 193 22.58 0.06 0.84
CA ARG A 193 22.63 0.93 -0.34
C ARG A 193 24.09 1.12 -0.78
N PRO A 194 24.39 0.97 -2.08
CA PRO A 194 25.68 1.33 -2.63
C PRO A 194 25.83 2.85 -2.54
N GLU A 195 26.78 3.33 -1.76
CA GLU A 195 27.11 4.74 -1.62
C GLU A 195 28.41 5.02 -2.39
N LYS A 196 28.36 5.97 -3.32
CA LYS A 196 29.53 6.35 -4.11
C LYS A 196 30.45 7.20 -3.23
N THR A 197 31.58 6.62 -2.83
CA THR A 197 32.71 7.42 -2.31
C THR A 197 33.59 7.86 -3.48
N ARG A 198 34.53 8.78 -3.24
CA ARG A 198 35.31 9.44 -4.31
C ARG A 198 35.88 8.48 -5.36
N ASN A 199 36.28 7.25 -4.98
CA ASN A 199 36.84 6.26 -5.90
C ASN A 199 36.22 4.85 -5.86
N GLU A 200 35.30 4.52 -4.94
CA GLU A 200 34.72 3.17 -4.79
C GLU A 200 33.24 3.18 -4.38
N PHE A 201 32.49 2.16 -4.80
CA PHE A 201 31.15 1.88 -4.27
C PHE A 201 31.29 1.07 -2.97
N GLN A 202 30.92 1.67 -1.84
CA GLN A 202 30.82 0.95 -0.58
C GLN A 202 29.35 0.67 -0.27
N PHE A 203 29.02 -0.58 0.03
CA PHE A 203 27.69 -0.93 0.53
C PHE A 203 27.60 -0.48 2.00
N ARG A 204 26.89 0.61 2.24
CA ARG A 204 26.53 0.99 3.61
C ARG A 204 25.21 0.32 3.96
N SER A 205 25.30 -0.68 4.81
CA SER A 205 24.16 -1.24 5.52
C SER A 205 23.59 -0.18 6.48
N ARG A 206 22.28 0.05 6.40
CA ARG A 206 21.57 1.03 7.23
C ARG A 206 20.32 0.40 7.81
N ASP A 207 20.12 0.63 9.09
CA ASP A 207 18.92 0.23 9.80
C ASP A 207 17.90 1.38 9.78
N GLY A 208 16.63 1.07 9.55
CA GLY A 208 15.51 2.00 9.67
C GLY A 208 14.18 1.25 9.74
N ILE A 209 13.09 1.97 9.96
CA ILE A 209 11.77 1.36 10.10
C ILE A 209 11.14 1.08 8.74
N ASP A 210 10.50 -0.07 8.61
CA ASP A 210 9.53 -0.35 7.54
C ASP A 210 8.12 0.02 8.01
N PRO A 211 7.53 1.11 7.50
CA PRO A 211 6.18 1.52 7.88
C PRO A 211 5.11 0.49 7.53
N ALA A 212 5.25 -0.22 6.40
CA ALA A 212 4.27 -1.19 5.93
C ALA A 212 4.16 -2.42 6.86
N SER A 213 5.23 -2.72 7.60
CA SER A 213 5.26 -3.77 8.62
C SER A 213 4.68 -3.31 9.98
N THR A 214 4.25 -2.06 10.13
CA THR A 214 3.71 -1.54 11.39
C THR A 214 2.36 -2.19 11.71
N ARG A 215 2.14 -2.50 13.00
CA ARG A 215 0.89 -3.04 13.53
C ARG A 215 0.52 -2.21 14.75
N ILE A 216 -0.69 -1.68 14.79
CA ILE A 216 -1.20 -0.93 15.94
C ILE A 216 -2.44 -1.64 16.44
N PHE A 217 -2.54 -1.82 17.75
CA PHE A 217 -3.69 -2.39 18.43
C PHE A 217 -3.67 -1.92 19.89
N SER A 218 -4.70 -2.23 20.67
CA SER A 218 -4.75 -1.89 22.08
C SER A 218 -5.19 -3.08 22.92
N VAL A 219 -4.59 -3.20 24.10
CA VAL A 219 -4.77 -4.32 25.03
C VAL A 219 -5.31 -3.78 26.34
N GLY A 220 -6.31 -4.45 26.92
CA GLY A 220 -6.83 -4.15 28.26
C GLY A 220 -5.82 -4.47 29.36
N ILE A 221 -6.00 -3.86 30.54
CA ILE A 221 -5.06 -3.96 31.67
C ILE A 221 -4.93 -5.40 32.20
N GLU A 222 -5.97 -6.23 32.07
CA GLU A 222 -6.03 -7.60 32.61
C GLU A 222 -5.98 -8.69 31.54
N GLU A 223 -5.57 -8.37 30.31
CA GLU A 223 -5.51 -9.35 29.24
C GLU A 223 -4.29 -10.28 29.39
N ASN A 224 -4.50 -11.59 29.21
CA ASN A 224 -3.43 -12.58 29.28
C ASN A 224 -2.67 -12.72 27.95
N VAL A 225 -1.56 -13.47 27.96
CA VAL A 225 -0.72 -13.73 26.76
C VAL A 225 -1.53 -14.25 25.56
N HIS A 226 -2.56 -15.07 25.78
CA HIS A 226 -3.37 -15.61 24.67
C HIS A 226 -4.24 -14.54 24.02
N ALA A 227 -4.74 -13.57 24.81
CA ALA A 227 -5.46 -12.41 24.29
C ALA A 227 -4.51 -11.50 23.49
N VAL A 228 -3.28 -11.28 23.97
CA VAL A 228 -2.25 -10.54 23.22
C VAL A 228 -1.92 -11.24 21.89
N GLU A 229 -1.75 -12.57 21.90
CA GLU A 229 -1.50 -13.37 20.70
C GLU A 229 -2.65 -13.26 19.68
N LEU A 230 -3.90 -13.33 20.15
CA LEU A 230 -5.08 -13.11 19.30
C LEU A 230 -5.10 -11.69 18.72
N SER A 231 -4.81 -10.66 19.52
CA SER A 231 -4.77 -9.27 19.08
C SER A 231 -3.72 -9.03 17.99
N ILE A 232 -2.52 -9.60 18.13
CA ILE A 232 -1.48 -9.53 17.10
C ILE A 232 -1.97 -10.16 15.78
N ARG A 233 -2.61 -11.35 15.86
CA ARG A 233 -3.14 -12.04 14.67
C ARG A 233 -4.26 -11.26 13.98
N LEU A 234 -5.22 -10.74 14.76
CA LEU A 234 -6.34 -9.95 14.25
C LEU A 234 -5.84 -8.67 13.58
N ALA A 235 -4.92 -7.94 14.22
CA ALA A 235 -4.32 -6.73 13.67
C ALA A 235 -3.73 -7.00 12.28
N VAL A 236 -2.88 -8.01 12.14
CA VAL A 236 -2.24 -8.29 10.84
C VAL A 236 -3.24 -8.73 9.78
N THR A 237 -4.20 -9.57 10.15
CA THR A 237 -5.22 -10.06 9.21
C THR A 237 -6.04 -8.90 8.66
N LEU A 238 -6.53 -8.03 9.53
CA LEU A 238 -7.34 -6.87 9.16
C LEU A 238 -6.54 -5.83 8.36
N LEU A 239 -5.30 -5.55 8.78
CA LEU A 239 -4.40 -4.65 8.04
C LEU A 239 -4.07 -5.21 6.65
N SER A 240 -3.95 -6.53 6.50
CA SER A 240 -3.79 -7.17 5.19
C SER A 240 -5.04 -7.01 4.32
N CYS A 241 -6.24 -7.20 4.88
CA CYS A 241 -7.50 -6.94 4.16
C CYS A 241 -7.57 -5.48 3.68
N LEU A 242 -7.19 -4.53 4.54
CA LEU A 242 -7.11 -3.11 4.18
C LEU A 242 -6.08 -2.84 3.08
N ALA A 243 -4.88 -3.43 3.14
CA ALA A 243 -3.86 -3.24 2.12
C ALA A 243 -4.29 -3.83 0.76
N LYS A 244 -4.98 -4.97 0.77
CA LYS A 244 -5.43 -5.69 -0.44
C LYS A 244 -6.66 -5.09 -1.12
N GLY A 245 -7.39 -4.18 -0.48
CA GLY A 245 -8.67 -3.72 -1.05
C GLY A 245 -9.84 -4.66 -0.81
N SER A 246 -9.70 -5.71 0.02
CA SER A 246 -10.79 -6.68 0.24
C SER A 246 -11.99 -6.01 0.91
N ASN A 247 -13.19 -6.31 0.42
CA ASN A 247 -14.46 -5.86 0.96
C ASN A 247 -15.20 -6.95 1.75
N THR A 248 -14.63 -8.14 1.82
CA THR A 248 -15.17 -9.27 2.57
C THR A 248 -14.33 -9.49 3.83
N ILE A 249 -15.03 -9.61 4.95
CA ILE A 249 -14.49 -10.11 6.22
C ILE A 249 -15.27 -11.37 6.54
N GLU A 250 -14.56 -12.48 6.77
CA GLU A 250 -15.23 -13.74 7.09
C GLU A 250 -16.05 -13.61 8.39
N PRO A 251 -17.25 -14.22 8.48
CA PRO A 251 -18.14 -14.08 9.65
C PRO A 251 -17.50 -14.44 10.98
N GLU A 252 -16.62 -15.45 10.99
CA GLU A 252 -15.89 -15.85 12.20
C GLU A 252 -14.91 -14.77 12.67
N LEU A 253 -14.26 -14.08 11.72
CA LEU A 253 -13.37 -12.96 12.04
C LEU A 253 -14.17 -11.79 12.62
N LEU A 254 -15.35 -11.48 12.06
CA LEU A 254 -16.26 -10.48 12.64
C LEU A 254 -16.71 -10.87 14.05
N ARG A 255 -17.04 -12.14 14.27
CA ARG A 255 -17.41 -12.66 15.60
C ARG A 255 -16.29 -12.44 16.62
N LEU A 256 -15.03 -12.74 16.25
CA LEU A 256 -13.86 -12.51 17.10
C LEU A 256 -13.63 -11.02 17.40
N ILE A 257 -13.90 -10.14 16.43
CA ILE A 257 -13.78 -8.68 16.60
C ILE A 257 -14.86 -8.18 17.58
N SER A 258 -16.09 -8.65 17.45
CA SER A 258 -17.19 -8.31 18.36
C SER A 258 -17.00 -8.87 19.77
N GLU A 259 -16.31 -10.01 19.93
CA GLU A 259 -15.87 -10.52 21.23
C GLU A 259 -14.77 -9.63 21.85
N GLY A 260 -13.91 -9.06 21.00
CA GLY A 260 -12.88 -8.12 21.39
C GLY A 260 -13.45 -6.74 21.78
N ARG A 261 -12.68 -5.99 22.58
CA ARG A 261 -12.97 -4.58 22.91
C ARG A 261 -11.89 -3.63 22.43
N ASP A 262 -11.13 -4.04 21.39
CA ASP A 262 -10.09 -3.21 20.83
C ASP A 262 -10.65 -2.30 19.72
N PRO A 263 -10.75 -0.98 19.95
CA PRO A 263 -11.29 -0.05 18.96
C PRO A 263 -10.51 -0.02 17.64
N TYR A 264 -9.23 -0.39 17.63
CA TYR A 264 -8.47 -0.50 16.39
C TYR A 264 -9.06 -1.56 15.45
N PHE A 265 -9.53 -2.70 15.99
CA PHE A 265 -10.12 -3.76 15.17
C PHE A 265 -11.49 -3.37 14.63
N PHE A 266 -12.32 -2.69 15.42
CA PHE A 266 -13.57 -2.10 14.94
C PHE A 266 -13.30 -1.11 13.81
N LEU A 267 -12.28 -0.25 13.95
CA LEU A 267 -11.91 0.71 12.91
C LEU A 267 -11.43 0.01 11.63
N TYR A 268 -10.52 -0.97 11.75
CA TYR A 268 -9.98 -1.68 10.59
C TYR A 268 -11.05 -2.47 9.85
N ALA A 269 -11.92 -3.16 10.60
CA ALA A 269 -13.02 -3.93 10.02
C ALA A 269 -13.99 -3.02 9.27
N THR A 270 -14.38 -1.90 9.88
CA THR A 270 -15.30 -0.95 9.26
C THR A 270 -14.70 -0.34 7.99
N ALA A 271 -13.43 0.08 8.02
CA ALA A 271 -12.75 0.61 6.85
C ALA A 271 -12.50 -0.46 5.75
N ALA A 272 -12.34 -1.73 6.13
CA ALA A 272 -12.19 -2.85 5.21
C ALA A 272 -13.50 -3.13 4.46
N LEU A 273 -14.62 -3.28 5.19
CA LEU A 273 -15.96 -3.53 4.62
C LEU A 273 -16.40 -2.46 3.62
N LEU A 274 -16.03 -1.19 3.86
CA LEU A 274 -16.36 -0.07 2.98
C LEU A 274 -15.38 0.13 1.80
N GLY A 275 -14.37 -0.75 1.66
CA GLY A 275 -13.23 -0.62 0.77
C GLY A 275 -13.40 -0.56 -0.76
N PRO A 276 -14.36 -1.25 -1.39
CA PRO A 276 -14.29 -1.53 -2.82
C PRO A 276 -14.84 -0.41 -3.71
N VAL A 277 -15.33 0.70 -3.14
CA VAL A 277 -16.14 1.64 -3.92
C VAL A 277 -15.34 2.91 -4.14
N VAL A 278 -14.69 2.96 -5.29
CA VAL A 278 -14.10 4.19 -5.79
C VAL A 278 -15.26 5.15 -6.10
N LEU A 279 -15.34 6.29 -5.42
CA LEU A 279 -16.10 7.41 -5.99
C LEU A 279 -15.29 7.93 -7.15
N GLN A 280 -15.81 7.79 -8.38
CA GLN A 280 -15.22 8.47 -9.51
C GLN A 280 -15.50 9.98 -9.36
N PRO A 281 -14.47 10.85 -9.42
CA PRO A 281 -14.64 12.31 -9.42
C PRO A 281 -15.61 12.86 -10.49
N ASN A 282 -15.94 12.06 -11.51
CA ASN A 282 -16.85 12.43 -12.61
C ASN A 282 -18.31 12.03 -12.41
N ASP A 283 -18.66 11.29 -11.35
CA ASP A 283 -20.07 10.97 -11.06
C ASP A 283 -20.77 12.20 -10.45
N ARG A 284 -21.01 13.21 -11.29
CA ARG A 284 -22.05 14.21 -11.02
C ARG A 284 -23.45 13.64 -11.26
N SER A 285 -23.55 12.52 -11.96
CA SER A 285 -24.75 11.69 -12.07
C SER A 285 -24.66 10.53 -11.10
N SER A 286 -25.00 10.78 -9.83
CA SER A 286 -25.84 9.91 -8.99
C SER A 286 -26.08 8.44 -9.39
N GLU A 287 -25.07 7.63 -9.70
CA GLU A 287 -25.20 6.18 -9.56
C GLU A 287 -24.84 5.87 -8.12
N ARG A 288 -25.89 5.85 -7.30
CA ARG A 288 -25.84 5.36 -5.92
C ARG A 288 -25.08 4.04 -5.92
N PHE A 289 -23.89 4.01 -5.33
CA PHE A 289 -23.34 2.72 -4.98
C PHE A 289 -24.21 2.15 -3.85
N THR A 290 -24.89 1.04 -4.15
CA THR A 290 -25.75 0.38 -3.17
C THR A 290 -24.90 -0.57 -2.35
N LEU A 291 -24.65 -0.21 -1.08
CA LEU A 291 -24.15 -1.17 -0.11
C LEU A 291 -25.22 -2.23 0.12
N ALA A 292 -24.83 -3.50 0.21
CA ALA A 292 -25.75 -4.54 0.65
C ALA A 292 -26.22 -4.23 2.09
N GLU A 293 -27.52 -4.40 2.37
CA GLU A 293 -28.11 -4.08 3.67
C GLU A 293 -27.39 -4.79 4.84
N ASP A 294 -26.88 -5.99 4.60
CA ASP A 294 -26.13 -6.76 5.60
C ASP A 294 -24.78 -6.10 5.94
N VAL A 295 -24.12 -5.48 4.97
CA VAL A 295 -22.87 -4.74 5.16
C VAL A 295 -23.14 -3.44 5.93
N VAL A 296 -24.20 -2.72 5.58
CA VAL A 296 -24.63 -1.49 6.28
C VAL A 296 -24.85 -1.79 7.76
N SER A 297 -25.72 -2.76 8.07
CA SER A 297 -26.05 -3.11 9.45
C SER A 297 -24.81 -3.54 10.25
N LYS A 298 -23.89 -4.29 9.64
CA LYS A 298 -22.61 -4.66 10.25
C LYS A 298 -21.77 -3.42 10.56
N VAL A 299 -21.58 -2.52 9.59
CA VAL A 299 -20.79 -1.29 9.74
C VAL A 299 -21.38 -0.39 10.83
N GLU A 300 -22.70 -0.19 10.86
CA GLU A 300 -23.38 0.58 11.91
C GLU A 300 -23.13 0.01 13.31
N SER A 301 -23.23 -1.33 13.46
CA SER A 301 -22.97 -1.99 14.74
C SER A 301 -21.54 -1.80 15.23
N LEU A 302 -20.56 -1.80 14.31
CA LEU A 302 -19.15 -1.56 14.64
C LEU A 302 -18.89 -0.07 14.98
N LEU A 303 -19.55 0.84 14.26
CA LEU A 303 -19.46 2.29 14.49
C LEU A 303 -20.05 2.72 15.84
N GLU A 304 -21.09 2.04 16.32
CA GLU A 304 -21.67 2.30 17.63
C GLU A 304 -20.63 2.16 18.74
N VAL A 305 -19.81 1.11 18.67
CA VAL A 305 -18.72 0.87 19.61
C VAL A 305 -17.66 1.97 19.53
N LEU A 306 -17.39 2.51 18.34
CA LEU A 306 -16.39 3.54 18.12
C LEU A 306 -16.81 4.94 18.63
N LYS A 307 -18.07 5.16 19.00
CA LYS A 307 -18.56 6.47 19.48
C LYS A 307 -17.83 6.97 20.73
N ASP A 308 -17.41 6.04 21.60
CA ASP A 308 -16.74 6.36 22.87
C ASP A 308 -15.22 6.57 22.70
N PHE A 309 -14.70 6.48 21.48
CA PHE A 309 -13.27 6.54 21.20
C PHE A 309 -12.90 7.74 20.32
N GLU A 310 -11.80 8.42 20.65
CA GLU A 310 -11.31 9.60 19.92
C GLU A 310 -10.53 9.24 18.64
N PHE A 311 -11.12 8.45 17.74
CA PHE A 311 -10.58 8.20 16.39
C PHE A 311 -11.11 9.21 15.36
N SER A 312 -11.31 10.47 15.77
CA SER A 312 -12.19 11.42 15.07
C SER A 312 -11.97 11.43 13.55
N ALA A 313 -10.74 11.66 13.09
CA ALA A 313 -10.44 11.71 11.67
C ALA A 313 -10.84 10.43 10.88
N ASP A 314 -10.41 9.24 11.32
CA ASP A 314 -10.74 8.00 10.61
C ASP A 314 -12.22 7.62 10.75
N VAL A 315 -12.82 7.83 11.92
CA VAL A 315 -14.25 7.54 12.17
C VAL A 315 -15.14 8.47 11.35
N ASP A 316 -14.78 9.75 11.23
CA ASP A 316 -15.51 10.72 10.42
C ASP A 316 -15.42 10.35 8.93
N CYS A 317 -14.25 9.89 8.46
CA CYS A 317 -14.09 9.35 7.11
C CYS A 317 -15.02 8.15 6.86
N VAL A 318 -15.09 7.22 7.80
CA VAL A 318 -15.92 6.01 7.70
C VAL A 318 -17.42 6.35 7.76
N ARG A 319 -17.84 7.25 8.66
CA ARG A 319 -19.25 7.71 8.76
C ARG A 319 -19.70 8.41 7.49
N TRP A 320 -18.87 9.32 6.97
CA TRP A 320 -19.12 9.96 5.69
C TRP A 320 -19.29 8.92 4.57
N ARG A 321 -18.40 7.92 4.56
CA ARG A 321 -18.42 6.86 3.56
C ARG A 321 -19.69 6.02 3.62
N LEU A 322 -20.18 5.71 4.81
CA LEU A 322 -21.45 5.01 5.01
C LEU A 322 -22.65 5.85 4.54
N ALA A 323 -22.70 7.13 4.93
CA ALA A 323 -23.80 8.04 4.58
C ALA A 323 -24.00 8.20 3.06
N LEU A 324 -22.91 8.17 2.29
CA LEU A 324 -22.97 8.16 0.82
C LEU A 324 -23.70 6.96 0.22
N GLY A 325 -23.68 5.80 0.90
CA GLY A 325 -24.35 4.58 0.46
C GLY A 325 -25.85 4.53 0.79
N GLU A 326 -26.26 5.20 1.87
CA GLU A 326 -27.65 5.16 2.37
C GLU A 326 -28.55 6.27 1.82
N SER A 327 -28.06 7.50 1.74
CA SER A 327 -28.88 8.68 1.48
C SER A 327 -28.07 9.73 0.76
N GLY A 328 -28.10 9.71 -0.58
CA GLY A 328 -27.36 10.65 -1.43
C GLY A 328 -27.36 12.08 -0.88
N LEU A 329 -26.16 12.56 -0.51
CA LEU A 329 -25.81 13.97 -0.24
C LEU A 329 -26.73 14.73 0.73
N GLY A 330 -27.20 14.08 1.79
CA GLY A 330 -27.89 14.74 2.91
C GLY A 330 -26.93 15.45 3.87
N HIS A 331 -26.55 16.68 3.52
CA HIS A 331 -26.09 17.79 4.38
C HIS A 331 -25.53 17.50 5.78
N THR A 332 -24.20 17.36 5.88
CA THR A 332 -23.31 17.96 6.92
C THR A 332 -21.89 17.96 6.36
N ASN A 333 -21.06 18.96 6.67
CA ASN A 333 -19.62 18.94 6.34
C ASN A 333 -18.95 17.97 7.32
N PRO A 334 -18.65 16.71 6.93
CA PRO A 334 -18.16 15.70 7.86
C PRO A 334 -16.71 15.94 8.28
N PHE A 335 -16.02 16.88 7.61
CA PHE A 335 -14.60 17.13 7.78
C PHE A 335 -14.32 18.57 8.22
N SER A 336 -15.33 19.30 8.72
CA SER A 336 -15.15 20.66 9.25
C SER A 336 -14.12 20.71 10.39
N ASP A 337 -14.03 19.62 11.13
CA ASP A 337 -13.19 19.49 12.33
C ASP A 337 -11.93 18.63 12.09
N LEU A 338 -11.66 18.26 10.83
CA LEU A 338 -10.46 17.51 10.45
C LEU A 338 -9.23 18.39 10.67
N SER A 339 -8.64 18.28 11.86
CA SER A 339 -7.43 19.02 12.26
C SER A 339 -6.16 18.22 12.03
N PHE A 340 -6.29 16.89 11.91
CA PHE A 340 -5.18 15.94 11.85
C PHE A 340 -5.42 14.89 10.75
N PRO A 341 -4.37 14.43 10.04
CA PRO A 341 -4.51 13.38 9.04
C PRO A 341 -5.05 12.07 9.66
N PRO A 342 -5.96 11.34 8.98
CA PRO A 342 -6.35 9.99 9.35
C PRO A 342 -5.12 9.08 9.45
N MET A 343 -5.19 8.07 10.30
CA MET A 343 -4.15 7.05 10.43
C MET A 343 -4.14 6.08 9.25
N LEU A 344 -5.31 5.72 8.72
CA LEU A 344 -5.44 4.79 7.62
C LEU A 344 -5.34 5.51 6.28
N GLU A 345 -4.54 4.97 5.38
CA GLU A 345 -4.36 5.52 4.03
C GLU A 345 -5.68 5.57 3.26
N ARG A 346 -6.52 4.56 3.46
CA ARG A 346 -7.84 4.49 2.85
C ARG A 346 -8.76 5.61 3.31
N CYS A 347 -8.80 5.90 4.61
CA CYS A 347 -9.55 7.02 5.17
C CYS A 347 -9.04 8.35 4.60
N TRP A 348 -7.73 8.49 4.44
CA TRP A 348 -7.14 9.65 3.79
C TRP A 348 -7.58 9.83 2.32
N ARG A 349 -7.65 8.76 1.54
CA ARG A 349 -8.19 8.80 0.17
C ARG A 349 -9.62 9.31 0.16
N TRP A 350 -10.46 8.84 1.08
CA TRP A 350 -11.84 9.28 1.24
C TRP A 350 -11.95 10.77 1.60
N ALA A 351 -11.20 11.22 2.61
CA ALA A 351 -11.14 12.63 3.00
C ALA A 351 -10.69 13.53 1.83
N THR A 352 -9.72 13.07 1.04
CA THR A 352 -9.25 13.82 -0.13
C THR A 352 -10.30 13.87 -1.25
N ALA A 353 -10.94 12.73 -1.56
CA ALA A 353 -12.01 12.68 -2.56
C ALA A 353 -13.17 13.63 -2.20
N TRP A 354 -13.53 13.69 -0.92
CA TRP A 354 -14.50 14.66 -0.43
C TRP A 354 -14.00 16.11 -0.56
N SER A 355 -12.76 16.39 -0.17
CA SER A 355 -12.19 17.74 -0.24
C SER A 355 -12.15 18.28 -1.68
N ALA A 356 -11.87 17.41 -2.67
CA ALA A 356 -11.92 17.77 -4.08
C ALA A 356 -13.32 18.22 -4.54
N THR A 357 -14.37 17.74 -3.87
CA THR A 357 -15.77 18.12 -4.14
C THR A 357 -16.26 19.29 -3.27
N HIS A 358 -15.47 19.81 -2.31
CA HIS A 358 -15.89 20.86 -1.36
C HIS A 358 -14.80 21.93 -1.06
N ILE A 359 -14.03 22.35 -2.08
CA ILE A 359 -12.85 23.24 -1.97
C ILE A 359 -13.05 24.55 -1.17
N SER A 360 -14.25 25.14 -1.17
CA SER A 360 -14.54 26.40 -0.45
C SER A 360 -14.69 26.26 1.06
N GLU A 361 -14.78 25.02 1.58
CA GLU A 361 -15.18 24.76 2.96
C GLU A 361 -14.06 24.17 3.84
N VAL A 362 -12.90 23.84 3.26
CA VAL A 362 -11.83 23.14 3.98
C VAL A 362 -10.71 24.08 4.38
N ASN A 363 -10.57 24.33 5.68
CA ASN A 363 -9.40 25.00 6.22
C ASN A 363 -8.33 23.95 6.56
N LEU A 364 -7.40 23.69 5.63
CA LEU A 364 -6.39 22.64 5.81
C LEU A 364 -5.34 23.05 6.85
N SER A 365 -5.21 22.23 7.90
CA SER A 365 -4.12 22.36 8.89
C SER A 365 -2.74 22.13 8.23
N ARG A 366 -1.66 22.51 8.92
CA ARG A 366 -0.29 22.32 8.41
C ARG A 366 0.03 20.85 8.17
N GLU A 367 -0.52 19.98 9.01
CA GLU A 367 -0.37 18.53 8.99
C GLU A 367 -1.11 17.94 7.79
N LEU A 368 -2.35 18.35 7.54
CA LEU A 368 -3.11 17.93 6.36
C LEU A 368 -2.43 18.35 5.05
N LEU A 369 -1.87 19.57 5.01
CA LEU A 369 -1.05 20.03 3.88
C LEU A 369 0.21 19.19 3.70
N ALA A 370 0.89 18.78 4.78
CA ALA A 370 2.08 17.94 4.68
C ALA A 370 1.73 16.53 4.20
N ALA A 371 0.62 15.96 4.70
CA ALA A 371 0.12 14.65 4.29
C ALA A 371 -0.27 14.60 2.82
N SER A 372 -0.91 15.65 2.29
CA SER A 372 -1.24 15.73 0.87
C SER A 372 0.01 15.81 -0.01
N GLN A 373 1.05 16.53 0.42
CA GLN A 373 2.23 16.82 -0.40
C GLN A 373 3.28 15.70 -0.43
N ALA A 374 3.28 14.77 0.52
CA ALA A 374 4.45 13.92 0.75
C ALA A 374 4.10 12.50 1.24
N ASN A 375 3.13 11.85 0.60
CA ASN A 375 2.78 10.47 0.89
C ASN A 375 3.97 9.53 0.59
N VAL A 376 4.30 8.66 1.53
CA VAL A 376 5.24 7.57 1.38
C VAL A 376 4.41 6.30 1.25
N GLY A 377 4.36 5.69 0.07
CA GLY A 377 3.56 4.48 -0.17
C GLY A 377 3.84 3.40 0.88
N SER A 378 2.90 3.20 1.80
CA SER A 378 3.07 2.39 3.01
C SER A 378 1.74 1.78 3.47
N LEU A 379 0.94 1.33 2.50
CA LEU A 379 -0.34 0.68 2.75
C LEU A 379 -0.20 -0.41 3.83
N PRO A 380 -1.15 -0.48 4.78
CA PRO A 380 -2.43 0.26 4.85
C PRO A 380 -2.35 1.63 5.55
N TRP A 381 -1.16 2.07 5.97
CA TRP A 381 -0.97 3.26 6.79
C TRP A 381 -0.81 4.53 5.97
N LEU A 382 -1.35 5.64 6.47
CA LEU A 382 -0.97 6.95 5.99
C LEU A 382 0.35 7.36 6.66
N VAL A 383 1.39 7.53 5.85
CA VAL A 383 2.71 7.97 6.32
C VAL A 383 3.19 9.08 5.41
N TRP A 384 3.60 10.20 5.99
CA TRP A 384 3.99 11.39 5.23
C TRP A 384 5.32 11.97 5.69
N ARG A 385 6.01 12.69 4.80
CA ARG A 385 7.27 13.35 5.16
C ARG A 385 7.01 14.57 6.03
N ARG A 386 7.85 14.78 7.04
CA ARG A 386 7.76 15.84 8.06
C ARG A 386 7.92 17.32 7.56
N LYS A 387 8.05 17.57 6.24
CA LYS A 387 8.57 18.80 5.59
C LYS A 387 10.06 19.08 5.79
N GLY A 388 10.71 19.44 4.68
CA GLY A 388 11.92 20.27 4.63
C GLY A 388 13.23 19.57 4.27
N ASN A 389 13.45 19.30 2.98
CA ASN A 389 14.68 19.80 2.38
C ASN A 389 14.33 20.49 1.06
N ALA A 390 14.55 21.79 1.08
CA ALA A 390 14.65 22.69 -0.07
C ALA A 390 15.81 22.31 -1.02
N GLU A 391 16.34 21.09 -0.98
CA GLU A 391 17.34 20.64 -1.96
C GLU A 391 16.71 20.41 -3.34
N GLY A 392 15.39 20.18 -3.41
CA GLY A 392 14.63 20.27 -4.66
C GLY A 392 14.34 21.71 -5.10
N GLN A 393 14.39 22.70 -4.20
CA GLN A 393 14.09 24.10 -4.55
C GLN A 393 15.29 24.80 -5.24
N SER A 394 16.52 24.35 -4.98
CA SER A 394 17.71 24.92 -5.64
C SER A 394 17.85 24.58 -7.13
N GLN A 395 16.99 23.71 -7.69
CA GLN A 395 16.96 23.43 -9.13
C GLN A 395 15.79 24.08 -9.88
N ILE A 396 14.93 24.87 -9.23
CA ILE A 396 13.68 25.38 -9.85
C ILE A 396 13.84 26.77 -10.52
N MET A 397 15.04 27.37 -10.48
CA MET A 397 15.24 28.68 -11.11
C MET A 397 15.51 28.72 -12.65
N PRO A 398 15.71 27.61 -13.40
CA PRO A 398 15.67 27.68 -14.86
C PRO A 398 14.30 27.31 -15.46
N ILE A 399 13.25 27.12 -14.64
CA ILE A 399 11.96 26.57 -15.08
C ILE A 399 10.87 27.64 -14.99
N ILE A 400 10.98 28.74 -15.73
CA ILE A 400 9.80 29.60 -16.00
C ILE A 400 9.12 29.09 -17.27
N ASP A 401 9.90 28.83 -18.32
CA ASP A 401 9.40 28.33 -19.61
C ASP A 401 8.86 26.89 -19.51
N SER A 402 9.46 26.04 -18.64
CA SER A 402 8.95 24.68 -18.42
C SER A 402 7.73 24.64 -17.50
N ILE A 403 7.51 25.63 -16.62
CA ILE A 403 6.27 25.71 -15.84
C ILE A 403 5.11 26.05 -16.77
N GLU A 404 5.29 27.01 -17.67
CA GLU A 404 4.27 27.37 -18.65
C GLU A 404 3.91 26.19 -19.55
N SER A 405 4.90 25.43 -20.05
CA SER A 405 4.68 24.21 -20.82
C SER A 405 3.93 23.12 -20.04
N ILE A 406 4.27 22.90 -18.75
CA ILE A 406 3.60 21.93 -17.88
C ILE A 406 2.15 22.35 -17.62
N VAL A 407 1.91 23.62 -17.31
CA VAL A 407 0.57 24.15 -17.07
C VAL A 407 -0.27 24.06 -18.35
N GLN A 408 0.30 24.41 -19.50
CA GLN A 408 -0.39 24.34 -20.79
C GLN A 408 -0.75 22.90 -21.15
N THR A 409 0.16 21.95 -20.89
CA THR A 409 -0.07 20.52 -21.13
C THR A 409 -1.17 19.97 -20.21
N PHE A 410 -1.13 20.32 -18.92
CA PHE A 410 -2.15 19.94 -17.95
C PHE A 410 -3.52 20.55 -18.29
N ALA A 411 -3.57 21.85 -18.61
CA ALA A 411 -4.79 22.56 -19.02
C ALA A 411 -5.38 21.96 -20.31
N ASN A 412 -4.54 21.65 -21.30
CA ASN A 412 -4.97 20.96 -22.53
C ASN A 412 -5.51 19.56 -22.23
N ASN A 413 -4.85 18.80 -21.36
CA ASN A 413 -5.30 17.46 -20.97
C ASN A 413 -6.66 17.49 -20.24
N LEU A 414 -6.85 18.45 -19.34
CA LEU A 414 -8.15 18.70 -18.69
C LEU A 414 -9.21 19.18 -19.68
N ARG A 415 -8.85 19.98 -20.69
CA ARG A 415 -9.77 20.44 -21.74
C ARG A 415 -10.22 19.30 -22.66
N THR A 416 -9.33 18.40 -23.04
CA THR A 416 -9.70 17.17 -23.78
C THR A 416 -10.66 16.31 -22.96
N TYR A 417 -10.43 16.21 -21.65
CA TYR A 417 -11.30 15.50 -20.72
C TYR A 417 -12.68 16.17 -20.59
N SER A 418 -12.74 17.50 -20.46
CA SER A 418 -14.00 18.26 -20.38
C SER A 418 -14.78 18.29 -21.69
N ASN A 419 -14.09 18.28 -22.85
CA ASN A 419 -14.75 18.24 -24.15
C ASN A 419 -15.34 16.86 -24.47
N GLY A 420 -14.74 15.77 -23.97
CA GLY A 420 -15.34 14.43 -24.01
C GLY A 420 -16.67 14.33 -23.26
N LEU A 421 -16.90 15.19 -22.26
CA LEU A 421 -18.15 15.32 -21.52
C LEU A 421 -19.23 16.17 -22.25
N ARG A 422 -18.88 16.86 -23.35
CA ARG A 422 -19.73 17.88 -24.00
C ARG A 422 -20.24 17.52 -25.40
N SER A 423 -20.00 16.32 -25.93
CA SER A 423 -20.60 15.89 -27.21
C SER A 423 -22.10 15.55 -27.08
N GLU A 424 -22.82 16.28 -26.25
CA GLU A 424 -24.26 16.34 -26.17
C GLU A 424 -24.74 17.47 -27.10
N THR A 425 -25.09 17.13 -28.33
CA THR A 425 -26.28 17.75 -28.93
C THR A 425 -27.36 16.67 -28.99
N PRO A 426 -28.55 16.92 -28.42
CA PRO A 426 -29.63 15.94 -28.41
C PRO A 426 -30.23 15.89 -29.82
N SER A 427 -29.73 14.98 -30.66
CA SER A 427 -30.44 14.58 -31.87
C SER A 427 -31.32 13.37 -31.55
N VAL A 428 -32.60 13.57 -31.78
CA VAL A 428 -33.70 12.63 -31.60
C VAL A 428 -33.46 11.39 -32.47
N ASP A 429 -33.80 10.22 -31.91
CA ASP A 429 -33.78 8.89 -32.53
C ASP A 429 -32.42 8.28 -32.87
N ARG A 430 -31.92 7.44 -31.94
CA ARG A 430 -31.67 5.99 -32.17
C ARG A 430 -31.17 5.31 -30.89
N THR A 431 -31.61 4.06 -30.71
CA THR A 431 -31.22 3.04 -29.72
C THR A 431 -29.82 3.18 -29.10
N PRO A 432 -29.64 2.83 -27.82
CA PRO A 432 -28.40 3.04 -27.08
C PRO A 432 -27.27 2.21 -27.70
N LYS A 433 -26.39 2.88 -28.44
CA LYS A 433 -25.02 2.42 -28.58
C LYS A 433 -24.27 2.94 -27.36
N SER A 434 -23.73 2.01 -26.57
CA SER A 434 -22.77 2.28 -25.51
C SER A 434 -21.63 3.12 -26.07
N TYR A 435 -21.51 4.37 -25.63
CA TYR A 435 -20.35 5.21 -25.93
C TYR A 435 -19.51 5.35 -24.66
N GLU A 436 -18.28 4.85 -24.75
CA GLU A 436 -17.27 4.86 -23.70
C GLU A 436 -16.71 6.29 -23.55
N LEU A 437 -16.76 6.84 -22.33
CA LEU A 437 -15.90 7.96 -21.92
C LEU A 437 -14.43 7.54 -22.09
N PRO A 438 -13.48 8.48 -22.31
CA PRO A 438 -12.06 8.12 -22.29
C PRO A 438 -11.71 7.45 -20.95
N ASN A 439 -11.24 6.20 -21.04
CA ASN A 439 -10.95 5.19 -20.00
C ASN A 439 -9.90 5.62 -18.93
N ILE A 440 -10.00 6.83 -18.37
CA ILE A 440 -9.10 7.32 -17.32
C ILE A 440 -9.54 6.76 -15.96
N ASP A 441 -8.73 5.87 -15.39
CA ASP A 441 -8.95 5.28 -14.06
C ASP A 441 -8.47 6.24 -12.97
N LEU A 442 -9.41 7.04 -12.45
CA LEU A 442 -9.18 8.05 -11.43
C LEU A 442 -8.73 7.45 -10.07
N SER A 443 -8.89 6.14 -9.86
CA SER A 443 -8.42 5.47 -8.63
C SER A 443 -6.89 5.43 -8.51
N ARG A 444 -6.19 5.68 -9.62
CA ARG A 444 -4.74 5.67 -9.72
C ARG A 444 -4.10 7.02 -9.48
N PHE A 445 -4.89 8.08 -9.44
CA PHE A 445 -4.39 9.43 -9.22
C PHE A 445 -4.16 9.70 -7.75
N SER A 446 -3.08 10.41 -7.48
CA SER A 446 -2.81 10.89 -6.14
C SER A 446 -3.82 11.95 -5.72
N ALA A 447 -4.02 12.03 -4.41
CA ALA A 447 -4.85 13.03 -3.78
C ALA A 447 -4.59 14.48 -4.27
N PRO A 448 -3.33 14.95 -4.38
CA PRO A 448 -3.00 16.26 -4.96
C PRO A 448 -3.44 16.45 -6.40
N THR A 449 -3.27 15.41 -7.24
CA THR A 449 -3.67 15.45 -8.66
C THR A 449 -5.18 15.64 -8.80
N LEU A 450 -5.96 14.91 -8.02
CA LEU A 450 -7.41 15.04 -7.98
C LEU A 450 -7.85 16.42 -7.48
N GLN A 451 -7.19 16.94 -6.44
CA GLN A 451 -7.48 18.27 -5.90
C GLN A 451 -7.16 19.38 -6.91
N LEU A 452 -6.03 19.28 -7.62
CA LEU A 452 -5.64 20.20 -8.68
C LEU A 452 -6.62 20.18 -9.85
N ALA A 453 -6.97 19.00 -10.34
CA ALA A 453 -7.92 18.83 -11.44
C ALA A 453 -9.29 19.42 -11.09
N ALA A 454 -9.80 19.14 -9.88
CA ALA A 454 -11.08 19.69 -9.42
C ALA A 454 -11.04 21.22 -9.27
N SER A 455 -9.93 21.76 -8.74
CA SER A 455 -9.75 23.22 -8.58
C SER A 455 -9.65 23.92 -9.93
N ALA A 456 -8.92 23.33 -10.87
CA ALA A 456 -8.77 23.86 -12.22
C ALA A 456 -10.13 23.88 -12.95
N LEU A 457 -10.90 22.78 -12.89
CA LEU A 457 -12.24 22.70 -13.49
C LEU A 457 -13.21 23.74 -12.91
N ARG A 458 -13.11 24.08 -11.62
CA ARG A 458 -13.95 25.11 -10.98
C ARG A 458 -13.57 26.53 -11.38
N LEU A 459 -12.28 26.80 -11.54
CA LEU A 459 -11.77 28.10 -11.97
C LEU A 459 -12.05 28.37 -13.46
N GLY A 460 -12.53 27.36 -14.20
CA GLY A 460 -12.87 27.51 -15.60
C GLY A 460 -11.63 27.58 -16.48
N VAL A 461 -10.89 26.45 -16.56
CA VAL A 461 -9.68 26.26 -17.41
C VAL A 461 -9.83 26.82 -18.83
N GLU A 462 -11.06 26.97 -19.34
CA GLU A 462 -11.35 27.50 -20.67
C GLU A 462 -10.99 28.98 -20.89
N GLN A 463 -10.81 29.81 -19.84
CA GLN A 463 -10.64 31.27 -19.99
C GLN A 463 -9.34 31.88 -19.44
N SER A 464 -8.57 31.14 -18.64
CA SER A 464 -7.34 31.66 -18.01
C SER A 464 -6.09 31.20 -18.77
N GLY A 465 -5.14 32.11 -19.03
CA GLY A 465 -3.81 31.75 -19.51
C GLY A 465 -3.05 30.90 -18.49
N ALA A 466 -2.00 30.18 -18.92
CA ALA A 466 -1.26 29.27 -18.04
C ALA A 466 -0.72 29.95 -16.76
N LYS A 467 -0.26 31.19 -16.88
CA LYS A 467 0.26 31.96 -15.75
C LYS A 467 -0.85 32.38 -14.80
N GLU A 468 -1.99 32.80 -15.34
CA GLU A 468 -3.18 33.19 -14.59
C GLU A 468 -3.78 31.98 -13.86
N LEU A 469 -3.93 30.83 -14.54
CA LEU A 469 -4.43 29.58 -13.95
C LEU A 469 -3.55 29.12 -12.77
N LEU A 470 -2.23 29.20 -12.93
CA LEU A 470 -1.27 28.82 -11.89
C LEU A 470 -1.35 29.77 -10.67
N GLN A 471 -1.56 31.06 -10.90
CA GLN A 471 -1.76 32.05 -9.82
C GLN A 471 -3.12 31.87 -9.14
N GLU A 472 -4.19 31.65 -9.90
CA GLU A 472 -5.53 31.38 -9.38
C GLU A 472 -5.58 30.09 -8.57
N LEU A 473 -4.89 29.04 -9.02
CA LEU A 473 -4.75 27.79 -8.28
C LEU A 473 -3.91 27.95 -7.01
N ALA A 474 -2.83 28.73 -7.07
CA ALA A 474 -2.05 29.06 -5.88
C ALA A 474 -2.89 29.80 -4.83
N VAL A 475 -3.76 30.71 -5.26
CA VAL A 475 -4.71 31.42 -4.39
C VAL A 475 -5.79 30.46 -3.86
N ALA A 476 -6.43 29.69 -4.73
CA ALA A 476 -7.51 28.77 -4.37
C ALA A 476 -7.04 27.68 -3.39
N LEU A 477 -5.84 27.16 -3.59
CA LEU A 477 -5.23 26.12 -2.76
C LEU A 477 -4.38 26.69 -1.61
N LYS A 478 -4.37 28.02 -1.44
CA LYS A 478 -3.58 28.75 -0.43
C LYS A 478 -2.13 28.26 -0.36
N SER A 479 -1.54 27.97 -1.51
CA SER A 479 -0.25 27.30 -1.65
C SER A 479 0.72 28.12 -2.50
N PRO A 480 2.04 28.06 -2.24
CA PRO A 480 3.02 28.77 -3.05
C PRO A 480 2.97 28.31 -4.51
N VAL A 481 3.12 29.25 -5.44
CA VAL A 481 3.16 28.99 -6.89
C VAL A 481 4.14 27.87 -7.28
N SER A 482 5.33 27.84 -6.68
CA SER A 482 6.34 26.81 -6.94
C SER A 482 5.89 25.41 -6.57
N LEU A 483 5.03 25.29 -5.56
CA LEU A 483 4.49 24.02 -5.10
C LEU A 483 3.36 23.54 -6.00
N ILE A 484 2.49 24.46 -6.45
CA ILE A 484 1.44 24.15 -7.45
C ILE A 484 2.07 23.64 -8.75
N ALA A 485 3.16 24.27 -9.20
CA ALA A 485 3.88 23.82 -10.39
C ALA A 485 4.40 22.37 -10.25
N GLN A 486 4.98 22.02 -9.09
CA GLN A 486 5.47 20.66 -8.83
C GLN A 486 4.32 19.63 -8.79
N GLN A 487 3.20 20.00 -8.16
CA GLN A 487 2.02 19.15 -8.11
C GLN A 487 1.39 18.96 -9.50
N MET A 488 1.36 20.00 -10.33
CA MET A 488 0.91 19.90 -11.72
C MET A 488 1.79 18.99 -12.57
N GLN A 489 3.11 19.01 -12.34
CA GLN A 489 4.01 18.09 -13.02
C GLN A 489 3.71 16.62 -12.63
N THR A 490 3.47 16.38 -11.35
CA THR A 490 3.09 15.06 -10.83
C THR A 490 1.75 14.62 -11.43
N ALA A 491 0.76 15.51 -11.41
CA ALA A 491 -0.55 15.30 -12.00
C ALA A 491 -0.48 15.01 -13.50
N ASN A 492 0.36 15.73 -14.23
CA ASN A 492 0.56 15.50 -15.66
C ASN A 492 1.14 14.11 -15.93
N ASN A 493 2.14 13.68 -15.14
CA ASN A 493 2.70 12.34 -15.27
C ASN A 493 1.67 11.26 -14.97
N GLU A 494 0.90 11.40 -13.89
CA GLU A 494 -0.17 10.47 -13.54
C GLU A 494 -1.24 10.38 -14.63
N VAL A 495 -1.65 11.52 -15.21
CA VAL A 495 -2.63 11.54 -16.32
C VAL A 495 -2.06 10.86 -17.57
N LEU A 496 -0.79 11.09 -17.90
CA LEU A 496 -0.11 10.41 -19.03
C LEU A 496 -0.01 8.90 -18.79
N GLU A 497 0.29 8.48 -17.55
CA GLU A 497 0.33 7.07 -17.13
C GLU A 497 -1.06 6.41 -17.19
N SER A 498 -2.11 7.10 -16.74
CA SER A 498 -3.47 6.57 -16.85
C SER A 498 -3.98 6.53 -18.28
N ARG A 499 -3.62 7.49 -19.14
CA ARG A 499 -3.97 7.45 -20.57
C ARG A 499 -3.27 6.33 -21.30
N SER A 500 -1.98 6.10 -21.01
CA SER A 500 -1.26 4.95 -21.55
C SER A 500 -1.82 3.62 -21.03
N PHE A 501 -2.43 3.57 -19.85
CA PHE A 501 -3.21 2.41 -19.40
C PHE A 501 -4.56 2.27 -20.11
N SER A 502 -5.28 3.39 -20.28
CA SER A 502 -6.59 3.51 -20.95
C SER A 502 -6.56 3.11 -22.41
N GLU A 503 -5.58 3.61 -23.16
CA GLU A 503 -5.41 3.33 -24.59
C GLU A 503 -4.98 1.88 -24.85
N ASN A 504 -4.39 1.23 -23.84
CA ASN A 504 -4.11 -0.20 -23.86
C ASN A 504 -5.27 -1.06 -23.33
N ALA A 505 -6.29 -0.48 -22.68
CA ALA A 505 -7.37 -1.24 -22.04
C ALA A 505 -8.33 -1.90 -23.06
N THR A 506 -8.44 -1.37 -24.28
CA THR A 506 -9.28 -1.96 -25.34
C THR A 506 -8.63 -3.18 -26.03
N TYR A 507 -7.46 -3.64 -25.58
CA TYR A 507 -6.76 -4.81 -26.17
C TYR A 507 -6.13 -5.78 -25.15
N VAL A 508 -6.50 -5.73 -23.86
CA VAL A 508 -5.87 -6.56 -22.80
C VAL A 508 -6.67 -7.82 -22.43
N LEU A 509 -7.75 -8.13 -23.14
CA LEU A 509 -8.19 -9.51 -23.30
C LEU A 509 -7.44 -10.09 -24.51
N LEU A 510 -6.39 -10.88 -24.23
CA LEU A 510 -5.49 -11.60 -25.15
C LEU A 510 -4.19 -10.90 -25.60
N SER A 511 -3.24 -10.66 -24.69
CA SER A 511 -1.92 -11.37 -24.72
C SER A 511 -0.96 -10.84 -23.65
N SER A 512 -0.35 -11.81 -22.96
CA SER A 512 0.88 -11.73 -22.15
C SER A 512 1.94 -10.73 -22.66
N ASP A 513 2.49 -9.92 -21.74
CA ASP A 513 3.72 -9.15 -21.88
C ASP A 513 3.74 -7.98 -22.91
N PRO A 514 3.51 -6.72 -22.46
CA PRO A 514 3.38 -5.54 -23.31
C PRO A 514 4.70 -5.04 -23.94
N LEU A 515 5.85 -5.58 -23.54
CA LEU A 515 7.15 -5.21 -24.11
C LEU A 515 7.67 -6.19 -25.16
N LYS A 516 7.00 -7.35 -25.30
CA LYS A 516 7.39 -8.40 -26.22
C LYS A 516 7.42 -7.90 -27.68
N GLY A 517 8.56 -8.09 -28.34
CA GLY A 517 8.81 -7.69 -29.73
C GLY A 517 9.05 -6.20 -29.97
N LYS A 518 9.07 -5.34 -28.93
CA LYS A 518 9.23 -3.87 -29.10
C LYS A 518 10.69 -3.41 -29.25
N PHE A 519 11.66 -4.28 -28.97
CA PHE A 519 13.09 -3.98 -28.96
C PHE A 519 13.90 -4.88 -29.90
N GLY A 520 13.25 -5.39 -30.94
CA GLY A 520 13.89 -6.21 -31.98
C GLY A 520 13.88 -7.72 -31.70
N GLY A 521 13.30 -8.17 -30.58
CA GLY A 521 13.09 -9.59 -30.29
C GLY A 521 14.34 -10.43 -30.03
N SER A 522 15.52 -9.80 -29.98
CA SER A 522 16.81 -10.48 -29.82
C SER A 522 17.59 -9.89 -28.64
N PRO A 523 18.20 -10.73 -27.78
CA PRO A 523 19.04 -10.26 -26.67
C PRO A 523 20.37 -9.69 -27.14
N SER A 524 20.71 -9.82 -28.41
CA SER A 524 21.93 -9.26 -28.99
C SER A 524 21.69 -8.58 -30.32
N ASP A 525 22.23 -7.37 -30.47
CA ASP A 525 22.24 -6.61 -31.71
C ASP A 525 23.43 -5.65 -31.75
N ASN A 526 23.97 -5.43 -32.95
CA ASN A 526 25.08 -4.50 -33.23
C ASN A 526 26.31 -4.64 -32.32
N GLY A 527 26.58 -5.82 -31.73
CA GLY A 527 27.67 -6.03 -30.77
C GLY A 527 27.35 -5.72 -29.31
N TYR A 528 26.10 -5.37 -29.01
CA TYR A 528 25.55 -5.32 -27.66
C TYR A 528 24.87 -6.66 -27.30
N THR A 529 24.89 -7.01 -26.01
CA THR A 529 24.20 -8.20 -25.49
C THR A 529 23.57 -7.90 -24.14
N LEU A 530 22.25 -8.02 -24.06
CA LEU A 530 21.43 -7.93 -22.87
C LEU A 530 21.24 -9.33 -22.28
N SER A 531 21.51 -9.47 -20.97
CA SER A 531 21.48 -10.77 -20.31
C SER A 531 21.12 -10.66 -18.84
N LEU A 532 20.44 -11.68 -18.33
CA LEU A 532 20.34 -11.96 -16.90
C LEU A 532 21.68 -12.55 -16.44
N ARG A 533 22.34 -11.90 -15.47
CA ARG A 533 23.62 -12.33 -14.91
C ARG A 533 23.45 -13.37 -13.81
N SER A 534 22.56 -13.09 -12.88
CA SER A 534 22.24 -13.92 -11.73
C SER A 534 20.88 -13.51 -11.19
N TRP A 535 20.35 -14.33 -10.29
CA TRP A 535 19.16 -14.02 -9.52
C TRP A 535 19.28 -14.58 -8.10
N GLU A 536 18.54 -13.99 -7.16
CA GLU A 536 18.46 -14.42 -5.77
C GLU A 536 17.01 -14.41 -5.30
N SER A 537 16.66 -15.29 -4.36
CA SER A 537 15.36 -15.25 -3.69
C SER A 537 15.26 -13.98 -2.84
N SER A 538 14.14 -13.25 -2.96
CA SER A 538 13.85 -12.10 -2.11
C SER A 538 13.36 -12.54 -0.72
N ASN A 539 13.30 -11.59 0.22
CA ASN A 539 12.65 -11.79 1.52
C ASN A 539 11.14 -12.06 1.40
N ASN A 540 10.53 -11.69 0.26
CA ASN A 540 9.21 -12.14 -0.12
C ASN A 540 9.36 -13.34 -1.08
N PRO A 541 8.86 -14.54 -0.74
CA PRO A 541 9.03 -15.74 -1.55
C PRO A 541 8.34 -15.64 -2.92
N GLU A 542 7.42 -14.69 -3.10
CA GLU A 542 6.81 -14.42 -4.41
C GLU A 542 7.69 -13.58 -5.34
N PHE A 543 8.82 -13.04 -4.86
CA PHE A 543 9.69 -12.15 -5.65
C PHE A 543 11.11 -12.69 -5.80
N LEU A 544 11.70 -12.45 -6.97
CA LEU A 544 13.13 -12.65 -7.23
C LEU A 544 13.83 -11.30 -7.38
N ALA A 545 15.05 -11.21 -6.84
CA ALA A 545 15.99 -10.14 -7.17
C ALA A 545 16.76 -10.56 -8.43
N LEU A 546 16.64 -9.81 -9.51
CA LEU A 546 17.25 -10.08 -10.81
C LEU A 546 18.38 -9.09 -11.09
N TYR A 547 19.55 -9.61 -11.48
CA TYR A 547 20.71 -8.81 -11.86
C TYR A 547 20.86 -8.82 -13.38
N ILE A 548 20.49 -7.71 -14.03
CA ILE A 548 20.49 -7.59 -15.49
C ILE A 548 21.68 -6.74 -15.94
N ALA A 549 22.30 -7.13 -17.05
CA ALA A 549 23.39 -6.37 -17.66
C ALA A 549 23.27 -6.33 -19.18
N ILE A 550 23.61 -5.17 -19.75
CA ILE A 550 23.97 -5.03 -21.15
C ILE A 550 25.50 -4.94 -21.27
N THR A 551 26.07 -5.65 -22.24
CA THR A 551 27.50 -5.64 -22.52
C THR A 551 27.84 -5.30 -23.95
N ARG A 552 29.04 -4.77 -24.16
CA ARG A 552 29.62 -4.46 -25.47
C ARG A 552 30.76 -5.43 -25.80
N GLY A 553 30.69 -6.12 -26.94
CA GLY A 553 31.73 -7.04 -27.40
C GLY A 553 33.11 -6.40 -27.53
N ALA A 554 34.18 -7.16 -27.29
CA ALA A 554 35.55 -6.63 -27.20
C ALA A 554 36.07 -5.95 -28.48
N ASN A 555 35.58 -6.38 -29.65
CA ASN A 555 35.99 -5.86 -30.96
C ASN A 555 35.31 -4.53 -31.35
N TYR A 556 34.43 -4.00 -30.49
CA TYR A 556 33.72 -2.75 -30.72
C TYR A 556 34.32 -1.61 -29.90
N VAL A 557 34.11 -0.38 -30.35
CA VAL A 557 34.47 0.84 -29.60
C VAL A 557 33.79 0.82 -28.21
N LEU A 558 34.50 1.34 -27.20
CA LEU A 558 33.94 1.49 -25.86
C LEU A 558 32.70 2.38 -25.92
N PRO A 559 31.58 1.93 -25.35
CA PRO A 559 30.36 2.73 -25.34
C PRO A 559 30.49 3.85 -24.31
N ASP A 560 29.98 5.03 -24.65
CA ASP A 560 29.85 6.18 -23.75
C ASP A 560 28.36 6.52 -23.58
N GLY A 561 28.03 7.35 -22.58
CA GLY A 561 26.67 7.81 -22.35
C GLY A 561 25.78 6.91 -21.49
N ILE A 562 24.46 7.01 -21.68
CA ILE A 562 23.43 6.32 -20.88
C ILE A 562 22.72 5.23 -21.70
N VAL A 563 22.58 4.05 -21.11
CA VAL A 563 21.62 3.03 -21.58
C VAL A 563 20.31 3.22 -20.85
N ARG A 564 19.19 3.19 -21.57
CA ARG A 564 17.86 3.15 -20.99
C ARG A 564 17.34 1.72 -21.01
N PHE A 565 17.08 1.17 -19.82
CA PHE A 565 16.37 -0.10 -19.69
C PHE A 565 14.88 0.18 -19.64
N TYR A 566 14.11 -0.57 -20.43
CA TYR A 566 12.66 -0.50 -20.51
C TYR A 566 12.09 -1.75 -19.84
N LEU A 567 11.40 -1.54 -18.73
CA LEU A 567 10.83 -2.56 -17.86
C LEU A 567 9.32 -2.66 -18.07
N HIS A 568 8.74 -3.76 -17.59
CA HIS A 568 7.30 -3.95 -17.60
C HIS A 568 6.57 -2.73 -16.97
N PRO A 569 5.40 -2.30 -17.47
CA PRO A 569 4.69 -1.11 -16.96
C PRO A 569 4.30 -1.15 -15.48
N THR A 570 4.41 -2.31 -14.82
CA THR A 570 4.20 -2.46 -13.37
C THR A 570 5.39 -1.99 -12.53
N PHE A 571 6.56 -1.76 -13.14
CA PHE A 571 7.71 -1.15 -12.47
C PHE A 571 7.55 0.37 -12.44
N ASN A 572 7.86 0.99 -11.30
CA ASN A 572 7.91 2.45 -11.17
C ASN A 572 9.28 2.88 -10.62
N PRO A 573 10.17 3.46 -11.44
CA PRO A 573 9.95 3.81 -12.86
C PRO A 573 10.00 2.59 -13.80
N SER A 574 9.28 2.65 -14.91
CA SER A 574 9.33 1.63 -15.97
C SER A 574 10.49 1.85 -16.95
N VAL A 575 11.23 2.95 -16.81
CA VAL A 575 12.45 3.24 -17.57
C VAL A 575 13.57 3.58 -16.60
N GLU A 576 14.60 2.74 -16.58
CA GLU A 576 15.75 2.86 -15.67
C GLU A 576 17.02 3.24 -16.45
N PRO A 577 17.59 4.45 -16.25
CA PRO A 577 18.83 4.84 -16.90
C PRO A 577 20.05 4.25 -16.17
N ALA A 578 20.97 3.63 -16.90
CA ALA A 578 22.24 3.15 -16.37
C ALA A 578 23.43 3.69 -17.19
N ARG A 579 24.52 4.04 -16.52
CA ARG A 579 25.76 4.46 -17.17
C ARG A 579 26.66 3.27 -17.45
N TRP A 580 27.44 3.37 -18.53
CA TRP A 580 28.50 2.42 -18.83
C TRP A 580 29.62 2.46 -17.80
N LEU A 581 30.02 1.29 -17.31
CA LEU A 581 31.27 1.06 -16.60
C LEU A 581 32.13 0.14 -17.46
N ARG A 582 33.10 0.72 -18.17
CA ARG A 582 33.88 0.06 -19.23
C ARG A 582 32.96 -0.45 -20.35
N ARG A 583 32.71 -1.75 -20.43
CA ARG A 583 31.92 -2.41 -21.49
C ARG A 583 30.57 -2.92 -20.97
N GLU A 584 30.15 -2.53 -19.77
CA GLU A 584 28.97 -3.08 -19.12
C GLU A 584 28.14 -1.99 -18.43
N ALA A 585 26.81 -2.03 -18.58
CA ALA A 585 25.86 -1.25 -17.80
C ALA A 585 24.85 -2.21 -17.14
N LYS A 586 24.49 -1.95 -15.88
CA LYS A 586 23.75 -2.90 -15.02
C LYS A 586 22.56 -2.24 -14.33
N ILE A 587 21.54 -3.04 -14.09
CA ILE A 587 20.43 -2.72 -13.19
C ILE A 587 20.10 -3.92 -12.29
N THR A 588 19.43 -3.64 -11.19
CA THR A 588 18.88 -4.67 -10.28
C THR A 588 17.40 -4.40 -10.09
N LEU A 589 16.59 -5.44 -10.21
CA LEU A 589 15.13 -5.30 -10.20
C LEU A 589 14.47 -6.45 -9.44
N TYR A 590 13.31 -6.18 -8.85
CA TYR A 590 12.54 -7.16 -8.07
C TYR A 590 11.25 -7.49 -8.82
N ALA A 591 11.03 -8.75 -9.14
CA ALA A 591 9.91 -9.19 -9.99
C ALA A 591 9.20 -10.41 -9.40
N MET A 592 7.91 -10.57 -9.70
CA MET A 592 7.07 -11.70 -9.27
C MET A 592 6.73 -12.68 -10.42
N GLY A 593 7.02 -12.30 -11.67
CA GLY A 593 6.73 -13.09 -12.87
C GLY A 593 7.69 -12.74 -14.01
N GLY A 594 7.69 -13.57 -15.04
CA GLY A 594 8.51 -13.46 -16.23
C GLY A 594 7.97 -12.38 -17.15
N PHE A 595 8.86 -11.54 -17.66
CA PHE A 595 8.49 -10.47 -18.58
C PHE A 595 9.67 -10.14 -19.51
N THR A 596 9.35 -9.44 -20.59
CA THR A 596 10.29 -8.94 -21.58
C THR A 596 10.77 -7.58 -21.14
N LEU A 597 12.10 -7.39 -21.15
CA LEU A 597 12.72 -6.10 -20.92
C LEU A 597 13.59 -5.71 -22.11
N GLY A 598 13.57 -4.43 -22.44
CA GLY A 598 14.36 -3.84 -23.50
C GLY A 598 15.54 -3.06 -22.95
N ALA A 599 16.58 -2.87 -23.75
CA ALA A 599 17.57 -1.84 -23.51
C ALA A 599 17.83 -1.06 -24.80
N GLN A 600 17.90 0.27 -24.68
CA GLN A 600 18.25 1.17 -25.76
C GLN A 600 19.51 1.98 -25.42
N THR A 601 20.49 1.93 -26.30
CA THR A 601 21.74 2.69 -26.22
C THR A 601 21.60 4.04 -26.92
N GLU A 602 22.51 4.98 -26.65
CA GLU A 602 22.49 6.32 -27.28
C GLU A 602 22.65 6.27 -28.82
N ASP A 603 23.38 5.28 -29.33
CA ASP A 603 23.51 5.03 -30.78
C ASP A 603 22.22 4.47 -31.43
N GLY A 604 21.15 4.32 -30.65
CA GLY A 604 19.84 3.87 -31.10
C GLY A 604 19.65 2.35 -31.13
N THR A 605 20.69 1.56 -30.86
CA THR A 605 20.59 0.09 -30.83
C THR A 605 19.58 -0.35 -29.77
N ARG A 606 18.75 -1.34 -30.11
CA ARG A 606 17.75 -1.93 -29.23
C ARG A 606 18.01 -3.43 -29.10
N VAL A 607 17.96 -3.92 -27.87
CA VAL A 607 18.09 -5.34 -27.54
C VAL A 607 17.01 -5.75 -26.55
N GLU A 608 16.55 -6.99 -26.64
CA GLU A 608 15.37 -7.51 -25.95
C GLU A 608 15.67 -8.81 -25.22
N LEU A 609 15.29 -8.91 -23.95
CA LEU A 609 15.45 -10.11 -23.14
C LEU A 609 14.10 -10.53 -22.58
N ASP A 610 13.61 -11.70 -22.99
CA ASP A 610 12.40 -12.33 -22.45
C ASP A 610 12.76 -13.25 -21.28
N LEU A 611 12.44 -12.82 -20.05
CA LEU A 611 12.73 -13.58 -18.84
C LEU A 611 11.80 -14.81 -18.68
N ALA A 612 10.63 -14.82 -19.33
CA ALA A 612 9.76 -16.00 -19.29
C ALA A 612 10.37 -17.19 -20.06
N LEU A 613 11.37 -16.94 -20.92
CA LEU A 613 12.09 -17.97 -21.68
C LEU A 613 13.44 -18.36 -21.06
N ASP A 614 13.87 -17.74 -19.96
CA ASP A 614 15.19 -18.00 -19.34
C ASP A 614 15.12 -19.21 -18.39
N ASP A 615 15.59 -20.38 -18.86
CA ASP A 615 15.53 -21.67 -18.15
C ASP A 615 16.25 -21.69 -16.79
N ARG A 616 17.11 -20.71 -16.51
CA ARG A 616 17.76 -20.54 -15.20
C ARG A 616 16.80 -20.05 -14.13
N LEU A 617 15.65 -19.48 -14.50
CA LEU A 617 14.63 -18.99 -13.56
C LEU A 617 13.65 -20.11 -13.17
N PRO A 618 13.15 -20.09 -11.91
CA PRO A 618 12.15 -21.05 -11.44
C PRO A 618 10.90 -21.10 -12.35
N GLN A 619 10.35 -22.31 -12.51
CA GLN A 619 9.16 -22.52 -13.36
C GLN A 619 7.98 -21.63 -12.95
N TRP A 620 7.72 -21.49 -11.64
CA TRP A 620 6.65 -20.64 -11.13
C TRP A 620 6.81 -19.16 -11.51
N PHE A 621 8.05 -18.70 -11.67
CA PHE A 621 8.35 -17.33 -12.06
C PHE A 621 8.11 -17.15 -13.56
N ARG A 622 8.46 -18.14 -14.38
CA ARG A 622 8.28 -18.08 -15.84
C ARG A 622 6.83 -18.21 -16.29
N ASP A 623 6.00 -18.92 -15.52
CA ASP A 623 4.58 -19.18 -15.85
C ASP A 623 3.62 -18.07 -15.38
N ARG A 624 4.12 -17.10 -14.60
CA ARG A 624 3.41 -15.89 -14.15
C ARG A 624 3.85 -14.71 -15.00
#